data_AF-A0A1X0P5Y3-F1
#
_entry.id   AF-A0A1X0P5Y3-F1
#
_cell.length_a   1.000
_cell.length_b   1.000
_cell.length_c   1.000
_cell.angle_alpha   90.00
_cell.angle_beta   90.00
_cell.angle_gamma   90.00
#
_symmetry.space_group_name_H-M   'P 1'
#
loop_
_entity.id
_entity.type
_entity.pdbx_description
1 polymer ?
#
loop_
_entity_poly.entity_id
_entity_poly.type
_entity_poly.pdbx_seq_one_letter_code
_entity_poly.pdbx_strand_id
1 'polypeptide(L)'
;MDVKTLLALAQNAVDVGNIAAAQEFYEVALTRSPNNIEVLEAYAELMIHYVQDIPRAKQMLQHAIAVDPQHGHVKYLNLAQLCDANESLACYQRALEVLQAELQACGSRPRRRAALRSTLATVHCAVAELYLTDLCEADGAEGLCAAALDAAVAANPQCVEAHQLLGSMRLSQGRPEEARQHLRRAVDLTHHLSEREQPTYESKVELARLLMQVAPDEAHKFLLEILQLGDNNPYIWFLLGETARMRKRYIDSARLLRRARVMLTMTSGDVEALKEVDAAITVLVSEMGGPSVAEQIPDLDHPNPIELLLPEEEEDDDNNGAGDGNADEVLDEPEWESCDDDDDD
;
A
#
# COMPACT_ATOMS: atom_id res chain seq x y z
N MET A 1 39.81 -15.99 -7.71
CA MET A 1 38.62 -15.46 -7.06
C MET A 1 37.48 -16.45 -7.29
N ASP A 2 36.91 -16.98 -6.23
CA ASP A 2 35.78 -17.89 -6.29
C ASP A 2 34.47 -17.13 -6.58
N VAL A 3 33.40 -17.87 -6.92
CA VAL A 3 32.13 -17.28 -7.36
C VAL A 3 31.49 -16.43 -6.26
N LYS A 4 31.59 -16.82 -4.99
CA LYS A 4 31.03 -16.04 -3.88
C LYS A 4 31.70 -14.68 -3.74
N THR A 5 33.03 -14.63 -3.89
CA THR A 5 33.76 -13.37 -3.86
C THR A 5 33.38 -12.48 -5.05
N LEU A 6 33.20 -13.05 -6.24
CA LEU A 6 32.76 -12.30 -7.41
C LEU A 6 31.34 -11.73 -7.23
N LEU A 7 30.42 -12.52 -6.66
CA LEU A 7 29.06 -12.06 -6.34
C LEU A 7 29.09 -10.90 -5.35
N ALA A 8 29.88 -11.00 -4.27
CA ALA A 8 30.01 -9.93 -3.30
C ALA A 8 30.62 -8.66 -3.91
N LEU A 9 31.61 -8.78 -4.79
CA LEU A 9 32.18 -7.63 -5.50
C LEU A 9 31.18 -7.00 -6.47
N ALA A 10 30.40 -7.82 -7.17
CA ALA A 10 29.33 -7.34 -8.03
C ALA A 10 28.33 -6.52 -7.20
N GLN A 11 27.84 -7.05 -6.08
CA GLN A 11 26.91 -6.34 -5.20
C GLN A 11 27.49 -5.02 -4.70
N ASN A 12 28.73 -5.02 -4.19
CA ASN A 12 29.37 -3.77 -3.75
C ASN A 12 29.51 -2.76 -4.89
N ALA A 13 29.76 -3.21 -6.13
CA ALA A 13 29.81 -2.32 -7.28
C ALA A 13 28.44 -1.71 -7.60
N VAL A 14 27.34 -2.47 -7.44
CA VAL A 14 25.97 -1.94 -7.53
C VAL A 14 25.72 -0.90 -6.45
N ASP A 15 26.08 -1.20 -5.20
CA ASP A 15 25.85 -0.31 -4.05
C ASP A 15 26.57 1.04 -4.20
N VAL A 16 27.73 1.05 -4.87
CA VAL A 16 28.51 2.27 -5.18
C VAL A 16 28.10 2.90 -6.53
N GLY A 17 27.14 2.31 -7.25
CA GLY A 17 26.61 2.81 -8.52
C GLY A 17 27.49 2.51 -9.74
N ASN A 18 28.52 1.68 -9.61
CA ASN A 18 29.38 1.27 -10.71
C ASN A 18 28.81 0.03 -11.43
N ILE A 19 27.77 0.26 -12.22
CA ILE A 19 27.02 -0.79 -12.93
C ILE A 19 27.90 -1.56 -13.92
N ALA A 20 28.81 -0.87 -14.63
CA ALA A 20 29.72 -1.51 -15.58
C ALA A 20 30.63 -2.55 -14.90
N ALA A 21 31.22 -2.19 -13.75
CA ALA A 21 32.04 -3.14 -12.99
C ALA A 21 31.20 -4.30 -12.43
N ALA A 22 29.97 -4.04 -11.98
CA ALA A 22 29.06 -5.09 -11.53
C ALA A 22 28.78 -6.12 -12.64
N GLN A 23 28.51 -5.65 -13.87
CA GLN A 23 28.31 -6.52 -15.03
C GLN A 23 29.55 -7.38 -15.31
N GLU A 24 30.75 -6.80 -15.31
CA GLU A 24 32.00 -7.55 -15.50
C GLU A 24 32.17 -8.65 -14.45
N PHE A 25 31.91 -8.35 -13.17
CA PHE A 25 32.00 -9.35 -12.11
C PHE A 25 30.99 -10.48 -12.29
N TYR A 26 29.74 -10.16 -12.64
CA TYR A 26 28.73 -11.17 -12.92
C TYR A 26 29.06 -12.03 -14.15
N GLU A 27 29.59 -11.43 -15.22
CA GLU A 27 30.00 -12.16 -16.43
C GLU A 27 31.18 -13.11 -16.17
N VAL A 28 32.16 -12.67 -15.37
CA VAL A 28 33.26 -13.53 -14.92
C VAL A 28 32.74 -14.66 -14.02
N ALA A 29 31.76 -14.38 -13.16
CA ALA A 29 31.13 -15.39 -12.30
C ALA A 29 30.40 -16.46 -13.13
N LEU A 30 29.61 -16.06 -14.12
CA LEU A 30 28.89 -16.97 -15.03
C LEU A 30 29.84 -17.72 -15.96
N THR A 31 30.94 -17.11 -16.40
CA THR A 31 31.97 -17.83 -17.19
C THR A 31 32.57 -18.99 -16.39
N ARG A 32 32.76 -18.81 -15.07
CA ARG A 32 33.28 -19.85 -14.17
C ARG A 32 32.23 -20.90 -13.80
N SER A 33 30.99 -20.47 -13.61
CA SER A 33 29.89 -21.34 -13.21
C SER A 33 28.60 -20.95 -13.95
N PRO A 34 28.41 -21.42 -15.20
CA PRO A 34 27.30 -20.98 -16.06
C PRO A 34 25.90 -21.30 -15.50
N ASN A 35 25.80 -22.30 -14.63
CA ASN A 35 24.55 -22.75 -14.03
C ASN A 35 24.39 -22.29 -12.57
N ASN A 36 25.11 -21.24 -12.14
CA ASN A 36 24.93 -20.71 -10.78
C ASN A 36 23.65 -19.87 -10.72
N ILE A 37 22.61 -20.41 -10.07
CA ILE A 37 21.28 -19.78 -9.96
C ILE A 37 21.36 -18.43 -9.24
N GLU A 38 22.12 -18.33 -8.14
CA GLU A 38 22.25 -17.10 -7.35
C GLU A 38 22.87 -15.96 -8.19
N VAL A 39 23.87 -16.28 -9.02
CA VAL A 39 24.48 -15.31 -9.95
C VAL A 39 23.50 -14.93 -11.07
N LEU A 40 22.75 -15.90 -11.62
CA LEU A 40 21.76 -15.65 -12.66
C LEU A 40 20.63 -14.73 -12.15
N GLU A 41 20.11 -14.99 -10.94
CA GLU A 41 19.06 -14.17 -10.31
C GLU A 41 19.57 -12.76 -9.99
N ALA A 42 20.72 -12.63 -9.33
CA ALA A 42 21.27 -11.32 -8.95
C ALA A 42 21.66 -10.48 -10.18
N TYR A 43 22.20 -11.10 -11.23
CA TYR A 43 22.51 -10.37 -12.46
C TYR A 43 21.22 -10.04 -13.24
N ALA A 44 20.18 -10.89 -13.23
CA ALA A 44 18.89 -10.52 -13.79
C ALA A 44 18.29 -9.29 -13.10
N GLU A 45 18.37 -9.20 -11.76
CA GLU A 45 17.93 -8.03 -10.98
C GLU A 45 18.67 -6.74 -11.40
N LEU A 46 20.00 -6.81 -11.58
CA LEU A 46 20.78 -5.69 -12.12
C LEU A 46 20.25 -5.26 -13.50
N MET A 47 19.96 -6.24 -14.36
CA MET A 47 19.51 -5.99 -15.73
C MET A 47 18.11 -5.36 -15.76
N ILE A 48 17.25 -5.70 -14.81
CA ILE A 48 15.90 -5.13 -14.68
C ILE A 48 15.97 -3.69 -14.19
N HIS A 49 16.68 -3.42 -13.09
CA HIS A 49 16.59 -2.12 -12.42
C HIS A 49 17.57 -1.06 -12.93
N TYR A 50 18.76 -1.46 -13.38
CA TYR A 50 19.83 -0.51 -13.71
C TYR A 50 20.16 -0.46 -15.20
N VAL A 51 20.25 -1.61 -15.86
CA VAL A 51 20.62 -1.67 -17.29
C VAL A 51 19.41 -1.55 -18.20
N GLN A 52 18.22 -1.95 -17.73
CA GLN A 52 16.96 -1.97 -18.47
C GLN A 52 16.98 -2.92 -19.70
N ASP A 53 17.78 -4.00 -19.65
CA ASP A 53 17.81 -5.06 -20.67
C ASP A 53 16.90 -6.24 -20.23
N ILE A 54 15.59 -6.01 -20.39
CA ILE A 54 14.54 -6.96 -20.02
C ILE A 54 14.66 -8.30 -20.76
N PRO A 55 14.93 -8.35 -22.09
CA PRO A 55 15.10 -9.62 -22.79
C PRO A 55 16.22 -10.49 -22.22
N ARG A 56 17.37 -9.89 -21.88
CA ARG A 56 18.48 -10.63 -21.28
C ARG A 56 18.16 -11.09 -19.86
N ALA A 57 17.51 -10.25 -19.05
CA ALA A 57 17.03 -10.66 -17.72
C ALA A 57 16.09 -11.88 -17.79
N LYS A 58 15.13 -11.88 -18.72
CA LYS A 58 14.23 -13.03 -18.94
C LYS A 58 15.00 -14.30 -19.29
N GLN A 59 15.97 -14.23 -20.20
CA GLN A 59 16.79 -15.40 -20.58
C GLN A 59 17.54 -15.98 -19.38
N MET A 60 18.07 -15.12 -18.51
CA MET A 60 18.80 -15.54 -17.31
C MET A 60 17.88 -16.21 -16.29
N LEU A 61 16.68 -15.68 -16.06
CA LEU A 61 15.68 -16.28 -15.18
C LEU A 61 15.16 -17.61 -15.75
N GLN A 62 14.90 -17.68 -17.05
CA GLN A 62 14.53 -18.93 -17.74
C GLN A 62 15.63 -20.00 -17.62
N HIS A 63 16.90 -19.60 -17.72
CA HIS A 63 18.04 -20.49 -17.51
C HIS A 63 18.10 -20.97 -16.05
N ALA A 64 17.94 -20.07 -15.08
CA ALA A 64 17.87 -20.43 -13.65
C ALA A 64 16.73 -21.42 -13.33
N ILE A 65 15.59 -21.27 -14.01
CA ILE A 65 14.46 -22.21 -13.93
C ILE A 65 14.84 -23.56 -14.54
N ALA A 66 15.48 -23.59 -15.72
CA ALA A 66 15.88 -24.83 -16.38
C ALA A 66 16.92 -25.63 -15.56
N VAL A 67 17.79 -24.96 -14.81
CA VAL A 67 18.79 -25.60 -13.95
C VAL A 67 18.14 -26.29 -12.75
N ASP A 68 17.16 -25.66 -12.09
CA ASP A 68 16.44 -26.25 -10.95
C ASP A 68 14.96 -25.85 -10.95
N PRO A 69 14.07 -26.61 -11.61
CA PRO A 69 12.66 -26.24 -11.70
C PRO A 69 11.85 -26.41 -10.39
N GLN A 70 12.46 -26.98 -9.34
CA GLN A 70 11.72 -27.41 -8.14
C GLN A 70 12.02 -26.54 -6.90
N HIS A 71 13.08 -25.74 -6.92
CA HIS A 71 13.48 -24.90 -5.79
C HIS A 71 13.73 -23.45 -6.19
N GLY A 72 13.56 -22.53 -5.24
CA GLY A 72 13.79 -21.12 -5.45
C GLY A 72 12.61 -20.49 -6.17
N HIS A 73 11.66 -19.98 -5.39
CA HIS A 73 10.47 -19.31 -5.92
C HIS A 73 10.81 -17.93 -6.55
N VAL A 74 11.89 -17.27 -6.12
CA VAL A 74 12.27 -15.90 -6.51
C VAL A 74 12.40 -15.75 -8.03
N LYS A 75 13.12 -16.63 -8.73
CA LYS A 75 13.19 -16.61 -10.20
C LYS A 75 11.85 -16.65 -10.92
N TYR A 76 10.85 -17.35 -10.36
CA TYR A 76 9.51 -17.38 -10.95
C TYR A 76 8.79 -16.06 -10.72
N LEU A 77 8.93 -15.46 -9.53
CA LEU A 77 8.32 -14.16 -9.21
C LEU A 77 8.92 -13.05 -10.07
N ASN A 78 10.25 -13.01 -10.17
CA ASN A 78 10.95 -12.03 -10.99
C ASN A 78 10.57 -12.20 -12.47
N LEU A 79 10.45 -13.43 -12.97
CA LEU A 79 10.05 -13.67 -14.36
C LEU A 79 8.59 -13.24 -14.60
N ALA A 80 7.69 -13.52 -13.64
CA ALA A 80 6.28 -13.17 -13.75
C ALA A 80 6.06 -11.67 -13.94
N GLN A 81 6.82 -10.82 -13.24
CA GLN A 81 6.74 -9.36 -13.36
C GLN A 81 7.20 -8.82 -14.72
N LEU A 82 7.97 -9.59 -15.48
CA LEU A 82 8.46 -9.18 -16.80
C LEU A 82 7.58 -9.69 -17.95
N CYS A 83 6.68 -10.61 -17.66
CA CYS A 83 5.90 -11.37 -18.65
C CYS A 83 4.51 -10.79 -18.85
N ASP A 84 3.90 -11.10 -20.00
CA ASP A 84 2.49 -10.79 -20.24
C ASP A 84 1.59 -11.65 -19.33
N ALA A 85 0.35 -11.24 -19.13
CA ALA A 85 -0.55 -11.77 -18.09
C ALA A 85 -0.65 -13.31 -18.04
N ASN A 86 -0.76 -14.00 -19.19
CA ASN A 86 -0.85 -15.47 -19.21
C ASN A 86 0.46 -16.16 -18.79
N GLU A 87 1.60 -15.65 -19.26
CA GLU A 87 2.92 -16.17 -18.87
C GLU A 87 3.22 -15.85 -17.41
N SER A 88 2.82 -14.66 -16.96
CA SER A 88 2.91 -14.21 -15.56
C SER A 88 2.12 -15.14 -14.64
N LEU A 89 0.86 -15.44 -14.99
CA LEU A 89 0.02 -16.38 -14.27
C LEU A 89 0.66 -17.77 -14.16
N ALA A 90 1.22 -18.30 -15.26
CA ALA A 90 1.91 -19.58 -15.24
C ALA A 90 3.15 -19.56 -14.32
N CYS A 91 3.91 -18.46 -14.32
CA CYS A 91 5.04 -18.28 -13.42
C CYS A 91 4.60 -18.21 -11.96
N TYR A 92 3.53 -17.47 -11.64
CA TYR A 92 2.98 -17.43 -10.27
C TYR A 92 2.46 -18.79 -9.80
N GLN A 93 1.76 -19.54 -10.65
CA GLN A 93 1.33 -20.90 -10.33
C GLN A 93 2.51 -21.81 -9.99
N ARG A 94 3.59 -21.75 -10.78
CA ARG A 94 4.84 -22.46 -10.47
C ARG A 94 5.47 -21.99 -9.16
N ALA A 95 5.50 -20.69 -8.90
CA ALA A 95 6.02 -20.13 -7.66
C ALA A 95 5.22 -20.61 -6.43
N LEU A 96 3.89 -20.67 -6.52
CA LEU A 96 3.01 -21.16 -5.46
C LEU A 96 3.31 -22.64 -5.13
N GLU A 97 3.49 -23.49 -6.14
CA GLU A 97 3.86 -24.89 -5.93
C GLU A 97 5.21 -25.03 -5.19
N VAL A 98 6.22 -24.27 -5.62
CA VAL A 98 7.55 -24.26 -5.00
C VAL A 98 7.48 -23.74 -3.56
N LEU A 99 6.77 -22.63 -3.33
CA LEU A 99 6.56 -22.05 -2.00
C LEU A 99 5.85 -23.02 -1.05
N GLN A 100 4.83 -23.73 -1.54
CA GLN A 100 4.13 -24.76 -0.76
C GLN A 100 5.08 -25.91 -0.39
N ALA A 101 5.88 -26.40 -1.34
CA ALA A 101 6.88 -27.45 -1.06
C ALA A 101 7.93 -26.97 -0.03
N GLU A 102 8.44 -25.75 -0.18
CA GLU A 102 9.37 -25.12 0.77
C GLU A 102 8.75 -24.96 2.16
N LEU A 103 7.46 -24.62 2.23
CA LEU A 103 6.71 -24.47 3.48
C LEU A 103 6.56 -25.81 4.20
N GLN A 104 6.25 -26.89 3.47
CA GLN A 104 6.17 -28.24 4.04
C GLN A 104 7.54 -28.73 4.52
N ALA A 105 8.61 -28.45 3.76
CA ALA A 105 9.98 -28.79 4.12
C ALA A 105 10.57 -27.89 5.24
N CYS A 106 9.93 -26.76 5.56
CA CYS A 106 10.45 -25.76 6.48
C CYS A 106 10.65 -26.28 7.92
N GLY A 107 9.95 -27.37 8.31
CA GLY A 107 10.03 -27.95 9.66
C GLY A 107 9.65 -26.96 10.75
N SER A 108 10.24 -27.08 11.94
CA SER A 108 9.98 -26.20 13.10
C SER A 108 10.81 -24.90 13.08
N ARG A 109 10.74 -24.15 11.97
CA ARG A 109 11.41 -22.84 11.83
C ARG A 109 10.35 -21.73 11.71
N PRO A 110 9.86 -21.17 12.82
CA PRO A 110 8.69 -20.29 12.82
C PRO A 110 8.90 -19.02 11.98
N ARG A 111 10.07 -18.37 12.07
CA ARG A 111 10.38 -17.17 11.28
C ARG A 111 10.37 -17.43 9.77
N ARG A 112 11.02 -18.52 9.33
CA ARG A 112 11.04 -18.91 7.90
C ARG A 112 9.64 -19.29 7.42
N ARG A 113 8.88 -20.00 8.26
CA ARG A 113 7.48 -20.36 7.96
C ARG A 113 6.61 -19.12 7.79
N ALA A 114 6.74 -18.14 8.68
CA ALA A 114 6.02 -16.87 8.58
C ALA A 114 6.39 -16.10 7.30
N ALA A 115 7.69 -16.01 6.98
CA ALA A 115 8.15 -15.38 5.74
C ALA A 115 7.55 -16.06 4.50
N LEU A 116 7.62 -17.39 4.40
CA LEU A 116 7.04 -18.14 3.28
C LEU A 116 5.52 -17.96 3.17
N ARG A 117 4.81 -17.90 4.30
CA ARG A 117 3.36 -17.62 4.31
C ARG A 117 3.03 -16.20 3.87
N SER A 118 3.86 -15.23 4.24
CA SER A 118 3.74 -13.86 3.75
C SER A 118 3.95 -13.81 2.25
N THR A 119 5.00 -14.45 1.74
CA THR A 119 5.25 -14.53 0.30
C THR A 119 4.11 -15.23 -0.44
N LEU A 120 3.58 -16.33 0.09
CA LEU A 120 2.40 -16.99 -0.48
C LEU A 120 1.21 -16.04 -0.60
N ALA A 121 0.95 -15.24 0.44
CA ALA A 121 -0.14 -14.25 0.40
C ALA A 121 0.09 -13.21 -0.71
N THR A 122 1.29 -12.63 -0.80
CA THR A 122 1.64 -11.68 -1.86
C THR A 122 1.49 -12.27 -3.27
N VAL A 123 1.92 -13.53 -3.48
CA VAL A 123 1.78 -14.18 -4.79
C VAL A 123 0.31 -14.43 -5.13
N HIS A 124 -0.51 -14.81 -4.15
CA HIS A 124 -1.96 -14.92 -4.34
C HIS A 124 -2.61 -13.56 -4.64
N CYS A 125 -2.17 -12.47 -4.01
CA CYS A 125 -2.60 -11.10 -4.35
C CYS A 125 -2.24 -10.76 -5.81
N ALA A 126 -1.01 -11.03 -6.25
CA ALA A 126 -0.60 -10.79 -7.63
C ALA A 126 -1.42 -11.59 -8.65
N VAL A 127 -1.78 -12.84 -8.33
CA VAL A 127 -2.69 -13.65 -9.16
C VAL A 127 -4.09 -13.03 -9.20
N ALA A 128 -4.61 -12.58 -8.06
CA ALA A 128 -5.91 -11.92 -8.00
C ALA A 128 -5.94 -10.62 -8.80
N GLU A 129 -4.88 -9.81 -8.69
CA GLU A 129 -4.71 -8.57 -9.44
C GLU A 129 -4.75 -8.81 -10.95
N LEU A 130 -4.04 -9.83 -11.46
CA LEU A 130 -4.13 -10.23 -12.87
C LEU A 130 -5.57 -10.49 -13.30
N TYR A 131 -6.40 -11.14 -12.48
CA TYR A 131 -7.81 -11.38 -12.79
C TYR A 131 -8.71 -10.15 -12.59
N LEU A 132 -8.27 -9.13 -11.86
CA LEU A 132 -8.98 -7.86 -11.73
C LEU A 132 -8.65 -6.91 -12.89
N THR A 133 -7.50 -7.09 -13.56
CA THR A 133 -7.03 -6.23 -14.65
C THR A 133 -6.96 -6.96 -15.99
N ASP A 134 -5.88 -7.68 -16.26
CA ASP A 134 -5.50 -8.16 -17.59
C ASP A 134 -6.27 -9.41 -18.03
N LEU A 135 -6.70 -10.22 -17.07
CA LEU A 135 -7.43 -11.48 -17.27
C LEU A 135 -8.89 -11.37 -16.82
N CYS A 136 -9.42 -10.16 -16.66
CA CYS A 136 -10.79 -9.94 -16.18
C CYS A 136 -11.88 -10.51 -17.11
N GLU A 137 -11.58 -10.65 -18.39
CA GLU A 137 -12.48 -11.24 -19.39
C GLU A 137 -12.36 -12.77 -19.52
N ALA A 138 -11.44 -13.40 -18.77
CA ALA A 138 -11.28 -14.85 -18.82
C ALA A 138 -12.48 -15.59 -18.21
N ASP A 139 -12.74 -16.80 -18.73
CA ASP A 139 -13.82 -17.64 -18.22
C ASP A 139 -13.64 -17.94 -16.72
N GLY A 140 -14.60 -17.49 -15.90
CA GLY A 140 -14.56 -17.66 -14.46
C GLY A 140 -13.53 -16.80 -13.72
N ALA A 141 -13.02 -15.72 -14.33
CA ALA A 141 -12.05 -14.80 -13.74
C ALA A 141 -12.44 -14.33 -12.33
N GLU A 142 -13.71 -13.96 -12.13
CA GLU A 142 -14.24 -13.54 -10.83
C GLU A 142 -14.08 -14.63 -9.75
N GLY A 143 -14.40 -15.89 -10.09
CA GLY A 143 -14.28 -17.02 -9.16
C GLY A 143 -12.83 -17.36 -8.86
N LEU A 144 -11.95 -17.25 -9.86
CA LEU A 144 -10.50 -17.46 -9.70
C LEU A 144 -9.86 -16.36 -8.85
N CYS A 145 -10.25 -15.10 -9.06
CA CYS A 145 -9.86 -13.96 -8.25
C CYS A 145 -10.28 -14.16 -6.79
N ALA A 146 -11.56 -14.47 -6.54
CA ALA A 146 -12.06 -14.71 -5.19
C ALA A 146 -11.31 -15.85 -4.49
N ALA A 147 -11.07 -16.97 -5.18
CA ALA A 147 -10.32 -18.10 -4.63
C ALA A 147 -8.86 -17.73 -4.31
N ALA A 148 -8.21 -16.92 -5.16
CA ALA A 148 -6.86 -16.43 -4.90
C ALA A 148 -6.82 -15.52 -3.67
N LEU A 149 -7.77 -14.60 -3.53
CA LEU A 149 -7.86 -13.70 -2.37
C LEU A 149 -8.16 -14.45 -1.07
N ASP A 150 -9.05 -15.44 -1.10
CA ASP A 150 -9.32 -16.31 0.05
C ASP A 150 -8.06 -17.07 0.47
N ALA A 151 -7.29 -17.57 -0.51
CA ALA A 151 -6.01 -18.22 -0.25
C ALA A 151 -4.96 -17.25 0.30
N ALA A 152 -4.94 -15.99 -0.14
CA ALA A 152 -4.05 -14.96 0.38
C ALA A 152 -4.30 -14.68 1.87
N VAL A 153 -5.56 -14.46 2.25
CA VAL A 153 -5.96 -14.24 3.65
C VAL A 153 -5.71 -15.49 4.49
N ALA A 154 -5.98 -16.68 3.96
CA ALA A 154 -5.69 -17.93 4.65
C ALA A 154 -4.19 -18.15 4.88
N ALA A 155 -3.33 -17.68 3.97
CA ALA A 155 -1.88 -17.73 4.11
C ALA A 155 -1.39 -16.69 5.14
N ASN A 156 -1.79 -15.44 5.01
CA ASN A 156 -1.47 -14.35 5.92
C ASN A 156 -2.69 -13.46 6.22
N PRO A 157 -3.36 -13.64 7.38
CA PRO A 157 -4.51 -12.81 7.75
C PRO A 157 -4.20 -11.32 7.97
N GLN A 158 -2.93 -10.97 8.12
CA GLN A 158 -2.45 -9.59 8.30
C GLN A 158 -1.95 -8.95 6.99
N CYS A 159 -2.17 -9.58 5.84
CA CYS A 159 -1.82 -9.02 4.55
C CYS A 159 -2.77 -7.86 4.19
N VAL A 160 -2.29 -6.62 4.27
CA VAL A 160 -3.06 -5.40 3.95
C VAL A 160 -3.56 -5.44 2.51
N GLU A 161 -2.68 -5.80 1.58
CA GLU A 161 -2.97 -5.89 0.15
C GLU A 161 -4.13 -6.86 -0.14
N ALA A 162 -4.17 -8.03 0.52
CA ALA A 162 -5.26 -8.99 0.34
C ALA A 162 -6.62 -8.40 0.74
N HIS A 163 -6.68 -7.68 1.88
CA HIS A 163 -7.92 -7.02 2.31
C HIS A 163 -8.28 -5.84 1.40
N GLN A 164 -7.30 -5.09 0.90
CA GLN A 164 -7.54 -4.01 -0.06
C GLN A 164 -8.13 -4.52 -1.38
N LEU A 165 -7.57 -5.60 -1.94
CA LEU A 165 -8.07 -6.23 -3.17
C LEU A 165 -9.44 -6.89 -2.97
N LEU A 166 -9.70 -7.51 -1.81
CA LEU A 166 -11.05 -7.99 -1.44
C LEU A 166 -12.06 -6.84 -1.39
N GLY A 167 -11.66 -5.70 -0.82
CA GLY A 167 -12.45 -4.47 -0.82
C GLY A 167 -12.78 -4.01 -2.24
N SER A 168 -11.77 -3.92 -3.10
CA SER A 168 -11.92 -3.54 -4.52
C SER A 168 -12.87 -4.49 -5.27
N MET A 169 -12.70 -5.80 -5.12
CA MET A 169 -13.57 -6.80 -5.73
C MET A 169 -15.01 -6.70 -5.21
N ARG A 170 -15.22 -6.44 -3.92
CA ARG A 170 -16.57 -6.26 -3.37
C ARG A 170 -17.24 -4.99 -3.89
N LEU A 171 -16.48 -3.92 -4.14
CA LEU A 171 -16.99 -2.72 -4.81
C LEU A 171 -17.46 -3.03 -6.23
N SER A 172 -16.66 -3.75 -7.03
CA SER A 172 -17.04 -4.10 -8.40
C SER A 172 -18.26 -5.01 -8.48
N GLN A 173 -18.48 -5.84 -7.45
CA GLN A 173 -19.68 -6.67 -7.28
C GLN A 173 -20.91 -5.90 -6.77
N GLY A 174 -20.80 -4.60 -6.50
CA GLY A 174 -21.90 -3.80 -5.93
C GLY A 174 -22.22 -4.16 -4.47
N ARG A 175 -21.22 -4.61 -3.70
CA ARG A 175 -21.33 -5.02 -2.28
C ARG A 175 -20.56 -4.05 -1.36
N PRO A 176 -20.99 -2.78 -1.25
CA PRO A 176 -20.22 -1.73 -0.56
C PRO A 176 -20.02 -1.98 0.93
N GLU A 177 -20.98 -2.62 1.61
CA GLU A 177 -20.87 -2.91 3.04
C GLU A 177 -19.77 -3.94 3.35
N GLU A 178 -19.63 -4.95 2.50
CA GLU A 178 -18.54 -5.93 2.64
C GLU A 178 -17.20 -5.32 2.23
N ALA A 179 -17.20 -4.47 1.21
CA ALA A 179 -16.01 -3.70 0.86
C ALA A 179 -15.53 -2.84 2.03
N ARG A 180 -16.45 -2.15 2.71
CA ARG A 180 -16.16 -1.34 3.90
C ARG A 180 -15.49 -2.16 5.00
N GLN A 181 -16.00 -3.36 5.29
CA GLN A 181 -15.40 -4.23 6.31
C GLN A 181 -13.95 -4.60 5.99
N HIS A 182 -13.66 -4.98 4.74
CA HIS A 182 -12.30 -5.32 4.32
C HIS A 182 -11.37 -4.10 4.30
N LEU A 183 -11.84 -2.95 3.80
CA LEU A 183 -11.02 -1.73 3.71
C LEU A 183 -10.71 -1.16 5.11
N ARG A 184 -11.68 -1.16 6.03
CA ARG A 184 -11.43 -0.84 7.45
C ARG A 184 -10.39 -1.76 8.06
N ARG A 185 -10.52 -3.07 7.82
CA ARG A 185 -9.55 -4.05 8.31
C ARG A 185 -8.14 -3.78 7.76
N ALA A 186 -8.02 -3.40 6.50
CA ALA A 186 -6.75 -3.03 5.89
C ALA A 186 -6.13 -1.80 6.58
N VAL A 187 -6.93 -0.76 6.85
CA VAL A 187 -6.49 0.43 7.60
C VAL A 187 -6.02 0.06 9.01
N ASP A 188 -6.83 -0.68 9.78
CA ASP A 188 -6.47 -1.13 11.13
C ASP A 188 -5.13 -1.88 11.16
N LEU A 189 -4.89 -2.73 10.16
CA LEU A 189 -3.63 -3.46 10.04
C LEU A 189 -2.44 -2.50 9.86
N THR A 190 -2.59 -1.41 9.11
CA THR A 190 -1.52 -0.41 8.96
C THR A 190 -1.12 0.27 10.27
N HIS A 191 -2.00 0.31 11.28
CA HIS A 191 -1.68 0.86 12.60
C HIS A 191 -0.95 -0.11 13.51
N HIS A 192 -1.00 -1.40 13.22
CA HIS A 192 -0.47 -2.47 14.08
C HIS A 192 0.74 -3.22 13.51
N LEU A 193 1.00 -3.07 12.21
CA LEU A 193 2.14 -3.70 11.54
C LEU A 193 3.46 -3.00 11.88
N SER A 194 4.53 -3.79 11.92
CA SER A 194 5.88 -3.25 12.07
C SER A 194 6.27 -2.38 10.85
N GLU A 195 7.21 -1.45 11.02
CA GLU A 195 7.69 -0.57 9.94
C GLU A 195 8.10 -1.34 8.67
N ARG A 196 8.70 -2.52 8.85
CA ARG A 196 9.12 -3.40 7.75
C ARG A 196 7.95 -3.99 6.96
N GLU A 197 6.80 -4.16 7.59
CA GLU A 197 5.60 -4.78 7.02
C GLU A 197 4.58 -3.73 6.57
N GLN A 198 4.88 -2.44 6.74
CA GLN A 198 4.03 -1.36 6.30
C GLN A 198 3.84 -1.43 4.77
N PRO A 199 2.60 -1.22 4.28
CA PRO A 199 2.38 -1.04 2.86
C PRO A 199 3.10 0.23 2.38
N THR A 200 3.41 0.28 1.08
CA THR A 200 4.04 1.47 0.47
C THR A 200 3.13 2.69 0.61
N TYR A 201 3.73 3.88 0.53
CA TYR A 201 2.96 5.12 0.55
C TYR A 201 1.84 5.12 -0.50
N GLU A 202 2.16 4.76 -1.75
CA GLU A 202 1.20 4.65 -2.84
C GLU A 202 0.07 3.65 -2.55
N SER A 203 0.39 2.50 -1.95
CA SER A 203 -0.63 1.52 -1.53
C SER A 203 -1.57 2.10 -0.47
N LYS A 204 -1.07 2.91 0.48
CA LYS A 204 -1.93 3.60 1.46
C LYS A 204 -2.85 4.62 0.80
N VAL A 205 -2.36 5.35 -0.21
CA VAL A 205 -3.20 6.28 -0.99
C VAL A 205 -4.32 5.53 -1.72
N GLU A 206 -3.99 4.41 -2.37
CA GLU A 206 -4.97 3.54 -3.04
C GLU A 206 -6.03 3.04 -2.06
N LEU A 207 -5.60 2.54 -0.90
CA LEU A 207 -6.50 2.10 0.18
C LEU A 207 -7.45 3.21 0.60
N ALA A 208 -6.95 4.43 0.82
CA ALA A 208 -7.77 5.58 1.17
C ALA A 208 -8.78 5.94 0.07
N ARG A 209 -8.39 5.87 -1.20
CA ARG A 209 -9.29 6.13 -2.35
C ARG A 209 -10.42 5.11 -2.43
N LEU A 210 -10.13 3.82 -2.18
CA LEU A 210 -11.16 2.79 -2.13
C LEU A 210 -12.08 2.99 -0.92
N LEU A 211 -11.51 3.29 0.26
CA LEU A 211 -12.29 3.55 1.48
C LEU A 211 -13.22 4.75 1.34
N MET A 212 -12.80 5.79 0.63
CA MET A 212 -13.60 6.99 0.35
C MET A 212 -14.94 6.66 -0.32
N GLN A 213 -15.02 5.60 -1.13
CA GLN A 213 -16.26 5.21 -1.81
C GLN A 213 -17.33 4.64 -0.86
N VAL A 214 -16.95 4.20 0.35
CA VAL A 214 -17.84 3.50 1.29
C VAL A 214 -17.85 4.09 2.70
N ALA A 215 -16.83 4.86 3.06
CA ALA A 215 -16.67 5.51 4.36
C ALA A 215 -15.82 6.78 4.22
N PRO A 216 -16.38 7.88 3.67
CA PRO A 216 -15.64 9.12 3.42
C PRO A 216 -15.08 9.76 4.71
N ASP A 217 -15.75 9.59 5.86
CA ASP A 217 -15.28 10.10 7.16
C ASP A 217 -13.99 9.40 7.61
N GLU A 218 -13.93 8.08 7.51
CA GLU A 218 -12.74 7.30 7.87
C GLU A 218 -11.62 7.49 6.86
N ALA A 219 -11.95 7.55 5.57
CA ALA A 219 -10.98 7.88 4.53
C ALA A 219 -10.34 9.24 4.78
N HIS A 220 -11.11 10.24 5.22
CA HIS A 220 -10.56 11.55 5.56
C HIS A 220 -9.52 11.48 6.69
N LYS A 221 -9.85 10.77 7.79
CA LYS A 221 -8.92 10.56 8.91
C LYS A 221 -7.63 9.88 8.45
N PHE A 222 -7.77 8.79 7.69
CA PHE A 222 -6.62 8.05 7.18
C PHE A 222 -5.79 8.88 6.19
N LEU A 223 -6.40 9.73 5.36
CA LEU A 223 -5.68 10.66 4.48
C LEU A 223 -4.89 11.71 5.25
N LEU A 224 -5.40 12.21 6.38
CA LEU A 224 -4.64 13.13 7.25
C LEU A 224 -3.42 12.44 7.86
N GLU A 225 -3.53 11.17 8.26
CA GLU A 225 -2.39 10.37 8.72
C GLU A 225 -1.36 10.17 7.59
N ILE A 226 -1.81 9.80 6.39
CA ILE A 226 -0.92 9.63 5.22
C ILE A 226 -0.19 10.94 4.91
N LEU A 227 -0.88 12.08 4.98
CA LEU A 227 -0.29 13.39 4.73
C LEU A 227 0.85 13.72 5.71
N GLN A 228 0.82 13.21 6.94
CA GLN A 228 1.91 13.37 7.91
C GLN A 228 3.12 12.49 7.61
N LEU A 229 2.95 11.40 6.86
CA LEU A 229 4.01 10.45 6.53
C LEU A 229 4.79 10.82 5.26
N GLY A 230 4.14 11.54 4.33
CA GLY A 230 4.66 11.79 2.99
C GLY A 230 5.13 13.22 2.74
N ASP A 231 5.83 13.40 1.63
CA ASP A 231 6.07 14.72 1.06
C ASP A 231 4.74 15.37 0.64
N ASN A 232 4.76 16.69 0.55
CA ASN A 232 3.60 17.53 0.24
C ASN A 232 3.03 17.21 -1.17
N ASN A 233 2.19 16.17 -1.25
CA ASN A 233 1.67 15.59 -2.50
C ASN A 233 0.29 16.20 -2.84
N PRO A 234 0.13 16.88 -3.99
CA PRO A 234 -1.13 17.55 -4.36
C PRO A 234 -2.32 16.60 -4.46
N TYR A 235 -2.10 15.32 -4.78
CA TYR A 235 -3.17 14.33 -4.90
C TYR A 235 -3.83 14.01 -3.55
N ILE A 236 -3.07 14.01 -2.45
CA ILE A 236 -3.65 13.82 -1.10
C ILE A 236 -4.55 14.97 -0.72
N TRP A 237 -4.14 16.21 -1.01
CA TRP A 237 -4.96 17.40 -0.79
C TRP A 237 -6.24 17.38 -1.61
N PHE A 238 -6.17 16.88 -2.85
CA PHE A 238 -7.34 16.67 -3.69
C PHE A 238 -8.31 15.64 -3.07
N LEU A 239 -7.81 14.49 -2.63
CA LEU A 239 -8.63 13.47 -1.97
C LEU A 239 -9.22 13.96 -0.63
N LEU A 240 -8.47 14.74 0.16
CA LEU A 240 -8.97 15.38 1.38
C LEU A 240 -10.10 16.38 1.06
N GLY A 241 -9.95 17.15 -0.01
CA GLY A 241 -10.99 18.07 -0.49
C GLY A 241 -12.26 17.35 -0.94
N GLU A 242 -12.12 16.25 -1.67
CA GLU A 242 -13.25 15.43 -2.11
C GLU A 242 -13.95 14.71 -0.94
N THR A 243 -13.19 14.13 0.00
CA THR A 243 -13.78 13.56 1.21
C THR A 243 -14.53 14.63 2.02
N ALA A 244 -13.97 15.83 2.20
CA ALA A 244 -14.66 16.94 2.86
C ALA A 244 -15.95 17.35 2.13
N ARG A 245 -15.95 17.35 0.80
CA ARG A 245 -17.15 17.63 -0.02
C ARG A 245 -18.24 16.58 0.21
N MET A 246 -17.88 15.30 0.18
CA MET A 246 -18.81 14.19 0.42
C MET A 246 -19.44 14.26 1.82
N ARG A 247 -18.67 14.75 2.80
CA ARG A 247 -19.09 15.02 4.18
C ARG A 247 -19.87 16.34 4.34
N LYS A 248 -20.15 17.04 3.24
CA LYS A 248 -20.82 18.37 3.19
C LYS A 248 -20.09 19.49 3.93
N ARG A 249 -18.80 19.31 4.20
CA ARG A 249 -17.92 20.31 4.81
C ARG A 249 -17.33 21.19 3.72
N TYR A 250 -18.20 21.98 3.08
CA TYR A 250 -17.86 22.70 1.85
C TYR A 250 -16.77 23.76 2.03
N ILE A 251 -16.72 24.43 3.18
CA ILE A 251 -15.66 25.42 3.47
C ILE A 251 -14.29 24.74 3.55
N ASP A 252 -14.22 23.60 4.24
CA ASP A 252 -12.99 22.81 4.34
C ASP A 252 -12.59 22.25 2.97
N SER A 253 -13.55 21.69 2.24
CA SER A 253 -13.35 21.22 0.87
C SER A 253 -12.76 22.29 -0.03
N ALA A 254 -13.31 23.52 0.02
CA ALA A 254 -12.81 24.63 -0.79
C ALA A 254 -11.34 24.97 -0.49
N ARG A 255 -10.97 25.02 0.79
CA ARG A 255 -9.58 25.27 1.23
C ARG A 255 -8.63 24.16 0.79
N LEU A 256 -9.03 22.90 0.95
CA LEU A 256 -8.24 21.72 0.59
C LEU A 256 -8.04 21.59 -0.92
N LEU A 257 -9.11 21.72 -1.71
CA LEU A 257 -9.04 21.72 -3.18
C LEU A 257 -8.24 22.91 -3.71
N ARG A 258 -8.39 24.09 -3.08
CA ARG A 258 -7.58 25.28 -3.42
C ARG A 258 -6.10 25.01 -3.21
N ARG A 259 -5.72 24.39 -2.09
CA ARG A 259 -4.35 24.00 -1.80
C ARG A 259 -3.80 23.01 -2.82
N ALA A 260 -4.56 21.96 -3.17
CA ALA A 260 -4.20 21.01 -4.22
C ALA A 260 -3.89 21.72 -5.54
N ARG A 261 -4.79 22.63 -5.95
CA ARG A 261 -4.66 23.42 -7.19
C ARG A 261 -3.41 24.32 -7.19
N VAL A 262 -3.15 25.03 -6.09
CA VAL A 262 -1.96 25.90 -5.95
C VAL A 262 -0.69 25.07 -6.08
N MET A 263 -0.62 23.91 -5.42
CA MET A 263 0.52 23.01 -5.49
C MET A 263 0.77 22.53 -6.92
N LEU A 264 -0.27 22.03 -7.61
CA LEU A 264 -0.15 21.62 -9.02
C LEU A 264 0.35 22.74 -9.94
N THR A 265 -0.09 23.99 -9.68
CA THR A 265 0.34 25.16 -10.44
C THR A 265 1.83 25.48 -10.21
N MET A 266 2.32 25.33 -8.98
CA MET A 266 3.72 25.61 -8.63
C MET A 266 4.69 24.54 -9.17
N THR A 267 4.25 23.29 -9.29
CA THR A 267 5.09 22.17 -9.75
C THR A 267 5.15 22.08 -11.29
N SER A 268 4.53 23.00 -12.03
CA SER A 268 4.52 23.05 -13.52
C SER A 268 3.94 21.80 -14.23
N GLY A 269 3.31 20.87 -13.50
CA GLY A 269 3.63 19.45 -13.74
C GLY A 269 2.55 18.52 -14.28
N ASP A 270 1.25 18.83 -14.15
CA ASP A 270 0.22 17.91 -14.60
C ASP A 270 -1.06 18.66 -15.00
N VAL A 271 -1.23 18.85 -16.31
CA VAL A 271 -2.39 19.55 -16.88
C VAL A 271 -3.68 18.75 -16.66
N GLU A 272 -3.59 17.42 -16.60
CA GLU A 272 -4.78 16.59 -16.42
C GLU A 272 -5.24 16.60 -14.98
N ALA A 273 -4.32 16.41 -14.02
CA ALA A 273 -4.64 16.56 -12.60
C ALA A 273 -5.18 17.96 -12.28
N LEU A 274 -4.67 19.01 -12.93
CA LEU A 274 -5.19 20.37 -12.75
C LEU A 274 -6.63 20.51 -13.24
N LYS A 275 -6.99 19.91 -14.38
CA LYS A 275 -8.37 19.88 -14.88
C LYS A 275 -9.29 19.10 -13.94
N GLU A 276 -8.83 17.98 -13.38
CA GLU A 276 -9.62 17.21 -12.41
C GLU A 276 -9.92 18.04 -11.17
N VAL A 277 -8.92 18.75 -10.63
CA VAL A 277 -9.11 19.65 -9.49
C VAL A 277 -10.06 20.80 -9.86
N ASP A 278 -9.91 21.43 -11.04
CA ASP A 278 -10.79 22.50 -11.50
C ASP A 278 -12.25 22.02 -11.70
N ALA A 279 -12.44 20.79 -12.18
CA ALA A 279 -13.75 20.17 -12.30
C ALA A 279 -14.39 19.92 -10.92
N ALA A 280 -13.63 19.39 -9.95
CA ALA A 280 -14.08 19.20 -8.59
C ALA A 280 -14.47 20.52 -7.91
N ILE A 281 -13.66 21.57 -8.08
CA ILE A 281 -13.98 22.92 -7.59
C ILE A 281 -15.27 23.44 -8.22
N THR A 282 -15.48 23.21 -9.52
CA THR A 282 -16.71 23.64 -10.20
C THR A 282 -17.95 22.94 -9.63
N VAL A 283 -17.87 21.63 -9.37
CA VAL A 283 -18.93 20.86 -8.71
C VAL A 283 -19.19 21.40 -7.32
N LEU A 284 -18.15 21.59 -6.50
CA LEU A 284 -18.25 22.15 -5.16
C LEU A 284 -18.93 23.53 -5.17
N VAL A 285 -18.50 24.45 -6.05
CA VAL A 285 -19.09 25.79 -6.15
C VAL A 285 -20.57 25.73 -6.49
N SER A 286 -20.99 24.80 -7.35
CA SER A 286 -22.41 24.57 -7.62
C SER A 286 -23.16 24.06 -6.39
N GLU A 287 -22.59 23.10 -5.65
CA GLU A 287 -23.17 22.54 -4.42
C GLU A 287 -23.30 23.60 -3.30
N MET A 288 -22.38 24.56 -3.26
CA MET A 288 -22.39 25.70 -2.33
C MET A 288 -23.43 26.78 -2.68
N GLY A 289 -24.12 26.70 -3.83
CA GLY A 289 -25.08 27.71 -4.26
C GLY A 289 -24.52 28.80 -5.19
N GLY A 290 -23.34 28.57 -5.76
CA GLY A 290 -22.76 29.40 -6.82
C GLY A 290 -21.51 30.19 -6.39
N PRO A 291 -20.87 30.89 -7.36
CA PRO A 291 -19.57 31.52 -7.17
C PRO A 291 -19.59 32.64 -6.12
N SER A 292 -20.70 33.35 -5.95
CA SER A 292 -20.83 34.43 -4.97
C SER A 292 -20.68 33.96 -3.53
N VAL A 293 -21.07 32.72 -3.21
CA VAL A 293 -20.89 32.12 -1.89
C VAL A 293 -19.44 31.67 -1.70
N ALA A 294 -18.85 31.07 -2.73
CA ALA A 294 -17.46 30.62 -2.69
C ALA A 294 -16.45 31.78 -2.55
N GLU A 295 -16.73 32.94 -3.14
CA GLU A 295 -15.92 34.16 -2.99
C GLU A 295 -15.93 34.74 -1.57
N GLN A 296 -16.92 34.39 -0.75
CA GLN A 296 -17.05 34.88 0.63
C GLN A 296 -16.34 33.97 1.65
N ILE A 297 -15.72 32.86 1.21
CA ILE A 297 -15.02 31.94 2.11
C ILE A 297 -13.80 32.64 2.72
N PRO A 298 -13.73 32.75 4.06
CA PRO A 298 -12.59 33.36 4.73
C PRO A 298 -11.35 32.46 4.63
N ASP A 299 -10.20 33.11 4.46
CA ASP A 299 -8.88 32.47 4.48
C ASP A 299 -8.73 31.30 3.49
N LEU A 300 -9.36 31.43 2.31
CA LEU A 300 -9.34 30.39 1.28
C LEU A 300 -7.91 30.03 0.80
N ASP A 301 -7.00 31.00 0.80
CA ASP A 301 -5.59 30.85 0.40
C ASP A 301 -4.64 30.68 1.62
N HIS A 302 -5.14 30.24 2.78
CA HIS A 302 -4.30 30.01 3.97
C HIS A 302 -3.13 29.04 3.67
N PRO A 303 -1.89 29.34 4.13
CA PRO A 303 -0.72 28.52 3.81
C PRO A 303 -0.79 27.09 4.39
N ASN A 304 -1.54 26.90 5.48
CA ASN A 304 -1.82 25.60 6.09
C ASN A 304 -3.32 25.43 6.36
N PRO A 305 -4.12 24.99 5.39
CA PRO A 305 -5.58 24.92 5.56
C PRO A 305 -6.03 23.84 6.57
N ILE A 306 -5.14 22.93 6.99
CA ILE A 306 -5.44 21.90 8.01
C ILE A 306 -5.78 22.54 9.36
N GLU A 307 -5.09 23.62 9.73
CA GLU A 307 -5.33 24.36 10.98
C GLU A 307 -6.71 25.03 11.03
N LEU A 308 -7.33 25.22 9.87
CA LEU A 308 -8.63 25.87 9.72
C LEU A 308 -9.78 24.89 9.50
N LEU A 309 -9.50 23.58 9.49
CA LEU A 309 -10.55 22.57 9.40
C LEU A 309 -11.44 22.70 10.63
N LEU A 310 -12.75 22.67 10.40
CA LEU A 310 -13.70 22.65 11.51
C LEU A 310 -13.42 21.43 12.42
N PRO A 311 -13.78 21.45 13.71
CA PRO A 311 -13.75 20.24 14.52
C PRO A 311 -14.61 19.15 13.88
N GLU A 312 -14.31 17.88 14.13
CA GLU A 312 -15.31 16.85 13.87
C GLU A 312 -16.46 17.05 14.87
N GLU A 313 -17.70 16.99 14.38
CA GLU A 313 -18.84 16.88 15.29
C GLU A 313 -18.73 15.50 15.94
N GLU A 314 -18.58 15.44 17.27
CA GLU A 314 -18.62 14.16 17.98
C GLU A 314 -19.98 13.52 17.67
N GLU A 315 -19.97 12.34 17.03
CA GLU A 315 -21.18 11.53 16.95
C GLU A 315 -21.52 11.16 18.39
N ASP A 316 -22.57 11.76 18.95
CA ASP A 316 -23.18 11.31 20.19
C ASP A 316 -23.58 9.84 20.01
N ASP A 317 -22.70 8.93 20.45
CA ASP A 317 -22.90 7.48 20.45
C ASP A 317 -23.87 7.06 21.57
N ASP A 318 -24.86 7.93 21.87
CA ASP A 318 -25.91 7.73 22.86
C ASP A 318 -27.11 7.03 22.21
N ASN A 319 -26.92 5.78 21.78
CA ASN A 319 -28.03 4.85 21.79
C ASN A 319 -27.60 3.38 21.93
N ASN A 320 -27.02 3.03 23.07
CA ASN A 320 -27.03 1.66 23.56
C ASN A 320 -27.32 1.60 25.06
N GLY A 321 -28.58 1.31 25.39
CA GLY A 321 -28.89 0.38 26.50
C GLY A 321 -29.19 0.99 27.86
N ALA A 322 -30.48 1.20 28.10
CA ALA A 322 -31.22 0.79 29.30
C ALA A 322 -30.64 1.10 30.70
N GLY A 323 -31.33 2.00 31.40
CA GLY A 323 -31.95 1.64 32.69
C GLY A 323 -31.18 1.94 33.98
N ASP A 324 -31.80 2.85 34.73
CA ASP A 324 -31.93 2.85 36.19
C ASP A 324 -30.91 3.63 37.03
N GLY A 325 -31.42 4.26 38.09
CA GLY A 325 -30.66 4.52 39.30
C GLY A 325 -30.03 5.90 39.49
N ASN A 326 -30.85 6.85 39.93
CA ASN A 326 -30.49 8.04 40.69
C ASN A 326 -29.44 7.79 41.80
N ALA A 327 -28.35 8.58 41.85
CA ALA A 327 -27.67 9.00 43.09
C ALA A 327 -26.62 10.10 42.82
N ASP A 328 -26.86 11.28 43.39
CA ASP A 328 -25.86 12.33 43.63
C ASP A 328 -24.64 11.77 44.39
N GLU A 329 -23.44 11.84 43.81
CA GLU A 329 -22.20 11.85 44.58
C GLU A 329 -21.26 12.91 44.03
N VAL A 330 -21.20 14.02 44.77
CA VAL A 330 -20.13 15.03 44.72
C VAL A 330 -18.87 14.34 45.19
N LEU A 331 -17.91 14.11 44.30
CA LEU A 331 -16.57 13.65 44.65
C LEU A 331 -15.68 14.87 44.89
N ASP A 332 -15.47 15.18 46.17
CA ASP A 332 -14.46 16.13 46.65
C ASP A 332 -13.04 15.63 46.30
N GLU A 333 -12.17 16.56 45.88
CA GLU A 333 -10.76 16.34 45.56
C GLU A 333 -9.97 15.77 46.76
N PRO A 334 -9.06 14.79 46.57
CA PRO A 334 -8.16 14.39 47.65
C PRO A 334 -7.02 15.40 47.82
N GLU A 335 -6.95 15.99 49.01
CA GLU A 335 -5.83 16.79 49.52
C GLU A 335 -4.52 15.96 49.49
N TRP A 336 -3.47 16.54 48.90
CA TRP A 336 -2.12 15.98 48.91
C TRP A 336 -1.48 16.16 50.29
N GLU A 337 -1.31 15.09 51.06
CA GLU A 337 -0.45 15.08 52.24
C GLU A 337 1.03 15.15 51.82
N SER A 338 1.70 16.22 52.21
CA SER A 338 3.14 16.41 52.12
C SER A 338 3.85 15.56 53.18
N CYS A 339 4.65 14.59 52.76
CA CYS A 339 5.68 14.01 53.62
C CYS A 339 6.98 14.79 53.41
N ASP A 340 7.17 15.82 54.22
CA ASP A 340 8.50 16.31 54.57
C ASP A 340 9.14 15.38 55.61
N ASP A 341 10.46 15.52 55.70
CA ASP A 341 11.41 14.92 56.66
C ASP A 341 11.98 13.55 56.29
N ASP A 342 13.18 13.58 55.69
CA ASP A 342 14.32 12.93 56.31
C ASP A 342 15.57 13.81 56.14
N ASP A 343 16.07 14.27 57.28
CA ASP A 343 17.39 14.85 57.53
C ASP A 343 18.52 13.91 57.08
N ASP A 344 19.58 14.45 56.49
CA ASP A 344 20.95 14.41 57.06
C ASP A 344 22.02 14.83 56.01
N ASP A 345 22.97 15.63 56.52
CA ASP A 345 24.21 16.22 55.97
C ASP A 345 24.17 17.51 55.11
#